data_AF-A0A4V2R3Z7-F1
#
_entry.id   AF-A0A4V2R3Z7-F1
#
_cell.length_a   1.000
_cell.length_b   1.000
_cell.length_c   1.000
_cell.angle_alpha   90.00
_cell.angle_beta   90.00
_cell.angle_gamma   90.00
#
_symmetry.space_group_name_H-M   'P 1'
#
loop_
_entity.id
_entity.type
_entity.pdbx_description
1 polymer ?
#
loop_
_entity_poly.entity_id
_entity_poly.type
_entity_poly.pdbx_seq_one_letter_code
_entity_poly.pdbx_strand_id
1 'polypeptide(L)'
;MRAGAAALVLLLAGCVAAPPQDRVSTLFLPDAGGLAVSGSPLRVDFGRAPDGVIAPLSRELGPPRAVPLTGCPQGIERQLAWGDLVLTFTREQFVGWRQAGAAAGQICA
;
A
#
# COMPACT_ATOMS: atom_id res chain seq x y z
N MET A 1 -7.14 -51.30 -40.72
CA MET A 1 -8.20 -50.81 -39.80
C MET A 1 -7.53 -49.97 -38.71
N ARG A 2 -8.18 -48.88 -38.30
CA ARG A 2 -7.65 -47.74 -37.53
C ARG A 2 -7.52 -48.04 -36.03
N ALA A 3 -6.47 -47.52 -35.38
CA ALA A 3 -6.42 -47.14 -33.97
C ALA A 3 -5.07 -46.43 -33.73
N GLY A 4 -4.92 -45.17 -33.31
CA GLY A 4 -5.85 -44.25 -32.64
C GLY A 4 -5.62 -44.27 -31.14
N ALA A 5 -4.63 -43.53 -30.63
CA ALA A 5 -4.54 -43.07 -29.23
C ALA A 5 -3.38 -42.06 -29.12
N ALA A 6 -3.66 -40.76 -29.25
CA ALA A 6 -3.99 -39.85 -28.14
C ALA A 6 -2.72 -39.33 -27.42
N ALA A 7 -2.15 -38.27 -28.01
CA ALA A 7 -1.14 -37.43 -27.36
C ALA A 7 -1.81 -36.59 -26.25
N LEU A 8 -1.48 -36.88 -25.00
CA LEU A 8 -1.97 -36.18 -23.83
C LEU A 8 -1.16 -34.88 -23.65
N VAL A 9 -1.70 -33.76 -24.14
CA VAL A 9 -1.14 -32.42 -23.90
C VAL A 9 -1.50 -32.02 -22.47
N LEU A 10 -0.54 -32.16 -21.55
CA LEU A 10 -0.62 -31.60 -20.20
C LEU A 10 -0.52 -30.07 -20.28
N LEU A 11 -1.68 -29.41 -20.19
CA LEU A 11 -1.80 -27.96 -20.04
C LEU A 11 -1.30 -27.57 -18.64
N LEU A 12 -0.09 -27.00 -18.57
CA LEU A 12 0.42 -26.31 -17.40
C LEU A 12 -0.42 -25.04 -17.15
N ALA A 13 -1.39 -25.13 -16.25
CA ALA A 13 -2.06 -23.98 -15.66
C ALA A 13 -1.10 -23.29 -14.68
N GLY A 14 -0.18 -22.48 -15.21
CA GLY A 14 0.59 -21.55 -14.40
C GLY A 14 -0.34 -20.47 -13.87
N CYS A 15 -0.61 -20.49 -12.56
CA CYS A 15 -1.18 -19.34 -11.85
C CYS A 15 -0.16 -18.21 -11.92
N VAL A 16 -0.22 -17.41 -12.98
CA VAL A 16 0.44 -16.11 -13.01
C VAL A 16 -0.21 -15.27 -11.92
N ALA A 17 0.55 -15.00 -10.87
CA ALA A 17 0.23 -13.93 -9.94
C ALA A 17 0.21 -12.63 -10.77
N ALA A 18 -0.98 -12.06 -10.95
CA ALA A 18 -1.11 -10.79 -11.64
C ALA A 18 -0.21 -9.76 -10.92
N PRO A 19 0.59 -8.97 -11.66
CA PRO A 19 1.39 -7.93 -11.04
C PRO A 19 0.45 -7.01 -10.25
N PRO A 20 0.82 -6.62 -9.02
CA PRO A 20 0.00 -5.70 -8.24
C PRO A 20 -0.23 -4.45 -9.08
N GLN A 21 -1.48 -4.18 -9.42
CA GLN A 21 -1.84 -2.95 -10.12
C GLN A 21 -1.51 -1.79 -9.17
N ASP A 22 -0.65 -0.88 -9.59
CA ASP A 22 -0.40 0.38 -8.90
C ASP A 22 -1.70 1.19 -8.90
N ARG A 23 -2.53 0.96 -7.87
CA ARG A 23 -3.76 1.70 -7.67
C ARG A 23 -3.40 3.00 -6.98
N VAL A 24 -3.40 4.09 -7.75
CA VAL A 24 -3.46 5.43 -7.19
C VAL A 24 -4.79 5.54 -6.43
N SER A 25 -4.72 5.74 -5.12
CA SER A 25 -5.91 5.89 -4.29
C SER A 25 -6.60 7.23 -4.62
N THR A 26 -7.81 7.18 -5.17
CA THR A 26 -8.67 8.37 -5.32
C THR A 26 -9.54 8.61 -4.08
N LEU A 27 -9.57 7.66 -3.15
CA LEU A 27 -10.37 7.72 -1.93
C LEU A 27 -9.63 8.45 -0.81
N PHE A 28 -8.34 8.15 -0.62
CA PHE A 28 -7.50 8.81 0.38
C PHE A 28 -6.63 9.84 -0.33
N LEU A 29 -6.89 11.11 -0.05
CA LEU A 29 -6.27 12.26 -0.69
C LEU A 29 -5.22 12.85 0.27
N PRO A 30 -3.92 12.73 -0.01
CA PRO A 30 -2.90 13.27 0.87
C PRO A 30 -2.93 14.79 0.92
N ASP A 31 -2.75 15.34 2.12
CA ASP A 31 -2.67 16.78 2.39
C ASP A 31 -1.60 17.10 3.46
N ALA A 32 -1.46 18.37 3.82
CA ALA A 32 -0.45 18.83 4.77
C ALA A 32 -0.62 18.28 6.21
N GLY A 33 -1.79 17.76 6.57
CA GLY A 33 -2.09 17.21 7.90
C GLY A 33 -2.25 15.70 7.95
N GLY A 34 -2.19 15.00 6.81
CA GLY A 34 -2.37 13.56 6.73
C GLY A 34 -3.09 13.16 5.44
N LEU A 35 -4.19 12.42 5.57
CA LEU A 35 -5.03 11.97 4.44
C LEU A 35 -6.47 12.43 4.65
N ALA A 36 -7.01 13.20 3.71
CA ALA A 36 -8.44 13.44 3.59
C ALA A 36 -9.15 12.24 2.94
N VAL A 37 -10.44 12.07 3.23
CA VAL A 37 -11.28 11.06 2.57
C VAL A 37 -12.18 11.74 1.54
N SER A 38 -12.04 11.37 0.27
CA SER A 38 -12.81 11.94 -0.83
C SER A 38 -14.31 11.79 -0.58
N GLY A 39 -15.06 12.89 -0.75
CA GLY A 39 -16.50 12.93 -0.51
C GLY A 39 -16.93 12.82 0.96
N SER A 40 -16.01 12.95 1.92
CA SER A 40 -16.29 12.84 3.35
C SER A 40 -15.60 13.95 4.15
N PRO A 41 -16.19 14.43 5.27
CA PRO A 41 -15.49 15.30 6.20
C PRO A 41 -14.46 14.56 7.07
N LEU A 42 -14.41 13.23 6.99
CA LEU A 42 -13.48 12.40 7.77
C LEU A 42 -12.05 12.51 7.25
N ARG A 43 -11.09 12.41 8.17
CA ARG A 43 -9.65 12.49 7.88
C ARG A 43 -8.84 11.51 8.73
N VAL A 44 -7.68 11.15 8.20
CA VAL A 44 -6.63 10.41 8.90
C VAL A 44 -5.49 11.38 9.16
N ASP A 45 -5.51 12.04 10.32
CA ASP A 45 -4.49 13.00 10.71
C ASP A 45 -3.20 12.34 11.18
N PHE A 46 -2.09 13.06 11.05
CA PHE A 46 -0.85 12.75 11.74
C PHE A 46 -1.06 12.64 13.26
N GLY A 47 -0.25 11.80 13.91
CA GLY A 47 -0.37 11.47 15.33
C GLY A 47 -1.37 10.35 15.64
N ARG A 48 -2.16 9.89 14.66
CA ARG A 48 -3.04 8.73 14.84
C ARG A 48 -2.24 7.44 15.02
N ALA A 49 -2.72 6.56 15.89
CA ALA A 49 -2.12 5.25 16.11
C ALA A 49 -2.07 4.39 14.82
N PRO A 50 -0.96 3.68 14.54
CA PRO A 50 -0.77 2.92 13.31
C PRO A 50 -1.92 1.97 12.97
N ASP A 51 -2.41 1.19 13.94
CA ASP A 51 -3.49 0.23 13.69
C ASP A 51 -4.80 0.92 13.26
N GLY A 52 -5.06 2.12 13.79
CA GLY A 52 -6.19 2.96 13.41
C GLY A 52 -6.08 3.59 12.03
N VAL A 53 -4.89 3.55 11.40
CA VAL A 53 -4.65 3.99 10.02
C VAL A 53 -4.62 2.79 9.08
N ILE A 54 -3.85 1.76 9.44
CA ILE A 54 -3.57 0.60 8.61
C ILE A 54 -4.84 -0.20 8.36
N ALA A 55 -5.68 -0.43 9.38
CA ALA A 55 -6.85 -1.27 9.22
C ALA A 55 -7.90 -0.66 8.25
N PRO A 56 -8.29 0.63 8.36
CA PRO A 56 -9.16 1.26 7.36
C PRO A 56 -8.58 1.25 5.94
N LEU A 57 -7.32 1.65 5.77
CA LEU A 57 -6.70 1.66 4.43
C LEU A 57 -6.63 0.25 3.84
N SER A 58 -6.35 -0.77 4.66
CA SER A 58 -6.29 -2.14 4.19
C SER A 58 -7.63 -2.71 3.75
N ARG A 59 -8.74 -2.25 4.35
CA ARG A 59 -10.09 -2.63 3.93
C ARG A 59 -10.46 -2.04 2.57
N GLU A 60 -10.12 -0.78 2.35
CA GLU A 60 -10.50 -0.07 1.13
C GLU A 60 -9.54 -0.31 -0.04
N LEU A 61 -8.23 -0.33 0.23
CA LEU A 61 -7.19 -0.41 -0.80
C LEU A 61 -6.61 -1.81 -0.97
N GLY A 62 -6.90 -2.72 -0.03
CA GLY A 62 -6.25 -4.03 0.08
C GLY A 62 -5.00 -4.00 0.97
N PRO A 63 -4.33 -5.15 1.18
CA PRO A 63 -3.20 -5.24 2.09
C PRO A 63 -2.01 -4.38 1.60
N PRO A 64 -1.30 -3.70 2.52
CA PRO A 64 -0.09 -2.97 2.16
C PRO A 64 1.09 -3.89 1.88
N ARG A 65 2.09 -3.33 1.20
CA ARG A 65 3.43 -3.91 1.10
C ARG A 65 4.40 -3.19 2.03
N ALA A 66 5.25 -3.94 2.72
CA ALA A 66 6.33 -3.36 3.52
C ALA A 66 7.37 -2.64 2.63
N VAL A 67 7.85 -1.49 3.08
CA VAL A 67 8.91 -0.72 2.43
C VAL A 67 10.16 -0.73 3.33
N PRO A 68 11.38 -0.93 2.78
CA PRO A 68 12.61 -0.90 3.56
C PRO A 68 12.83 0.44 4.27
N LEU A 69 13.39 0.40 5.48
CA LEU A 69 13.65 1.59 6.31
C LEU A 69 15.05 2.20 6.08
N THR A 70 15.70 1.85 4.98
CA THR A 70 17.05 2.36 4.67
C THR A 70 16.99 3.88 4.52
N GLY A 71 17.84 4.61 5.25
CA GLY A 71 17.87 6.08 5.20
C GLY A 71 16.78 6.77 6.03
N CYS A 72 15.97 6.03 6.79
CA CYS A 72 14.98 6.62 7.68
C CYS A 72 15.61 7.30 8.90
N PRO A 73 15.06 8.45 9.37
CA PRO A 73 15.42 9.02 10.66
C PRO A 73 15.18 8.04 11.82
N GLN A 74 15.90 8.25 12.93
CA GLN A 74 15.65 7.50 14.16
C GLN A 74 14.18 7.69 14.62
N GLY A 75 13.58 6.61 15.12
CA GLY A 75 12.19 6.59 15.58
C GLY A 75 11.17 6.16 14.53
N ILE A 76 11.53 6.12 13.24
CA ILE A 76 10.70 5.46 12.22
C ILE A 76 10.88 3.95 12.34
N GLU A 77 9.77 3.24 12.53
CA GLU A 77 9.76 1.78 12.73
C GLU A 77 9.04 1.03 11.62
N ARG A 78 8.27 1.73 10.78
CA ARG A 78 7.51 1.08 9.72
C ARG A 78 7.22 2.01 8.56
N GLN A 79 7.34 1.48 7.35
CA GLN A 79 6.79 2.08 6.15
C GLN A 79 5.94 1.07 5.39
N LEU A 80 4.76 1.51 4.94
CA LEU A 80 3.77 0.68 4.26
C LEU A 80 3.31 1.37 2.98
N ALA A 81 3.25 0.62 1.90
CA ALA A 81 2.84 1.09 0.59
C ALA A 81 1.50 0.50 0.14
N TRP A 82 0.63 1.37 -0.35
CA TRP A 82 -0.56 1.04 -1.14
C TRP A 82 -0.39 1.68 -2.52
N GLY A 83 0.16 0.92 -3.48
CA GLY A 83 0.59 1.50 -4.75
C GLY A 83 1.71 2.52 -4.55
N ASP A 84 1.49 3.75 -5.04
CA ASP A 84 2.42 4.88 -4.92
C ASP A 84 2.31 5.64 -3.60
N LEU A 85 1.23 5.44 -2.83
CA LEU A 85 1.04 6.02 -1.51
C LEU A 85 1.85 5.22 -0.48
N VAL A 86 2.87 5.85 0.09
CA VAL A 86 3.67 5.26 1.17
C VAL A 86 3.46 6.05 2.45
N LEU A 87 3.01 5.36 3.49
CA LEU A 87 2.85 5.91 4.83
C LEU A 87 4.02 5.52 5.72
N THR A 88 4.43 6.46 6.56
CA THR A 88 5.55 6.33 7.50
C THR A 88 5.02 6.40 8.92
N PHE A 89 5.47 5.46 9.75
CA PHE A 89 5.03 5.31 11.12
C PHE A 89 6.21 5.20 12.08
N THR A 90 6.04 5.80 13.25
CA THR A 90 6.75 5.39 14.46
C THR A 90 6.06 4.17 15.06
N ARG A 91 6.51 3.70 16.22
CA ARG A 91 5.78 2.68 16.98
C ARG A 91 4.34 3.08 17.28
N GLU A 92 4.13 4.34 17.60
CA GLU A 92 2.87 4.83 18.18
C GLU A 92 2.05 5.69 17.24
N GLN A 93 2.65 6.22 16.17
CA GLN A 93 2.02 7.29 15.39
C GLN A 93 2.27 7.16 13.89
N PHE A 94 1.25 7.49 13.11
CA PHE A 94 1.37 7.90 11.71
C PHE A 94 1.96 9.30 11.64
N VAL A 95 3.11 9.46 10.98
CA VAL A 95 3.89 10.70 11.04
C VAL A 95 4.21 11.32 9.69
N GLY A 96 3.96 10.62 8.59
CA GLY A 96 4.22 11.19 7.28
C GLY A 96 3.78 10.30 6.13
N TRP A 97 3.65 10.90 4.96
CA TRP A 97 3.32 10.20 3.72
C TRP A 97 4.18 10.71 2.57
N ARG A 98 4.36 9.87 1.55
CA ARG A 98 4.86 10.27 0.23
C ARG A 98 4.02 9.63 -0.88
N GLN A 99 3.77 10.38 -1.94
CA GLN A 99 3.04 9.92 -3.11
C GLN A 99 3.46 10.75 -4.33
N ALA A 100 3.78 10.09 -5.45
CA ALA A 100 4.09 10.72 -6.75
C ALA A 100 5.04 11.95 -6.69
N GLY A 101 6.05 11.93 -5.81
CA GLY A 101 7.03 13.02 -5.65
C GLY A 101 6.62 14.13 -4.68
N ALA A 102 5.40 14.09 -4.15
CA ALA A 102 4.97 14.90 -3.02
C ALA A 102 5.14 14.14 -1.69
N ALA A 103 5.27 14.89 -0.61
CA ALA A 103 5.36 14.35 0.74
C ALA A 103 4.91 15.37 1.79
N ALA A 104 4.48 14.89 2.95
CA ALA A 104 4.29 15.71 4.14
C ALA A 104 4.61 14.91 5.42
N GLY A 105 4.95 15.64 6.48
CA GLY A 105 5.35 15.06 7.77
C GLY A 105 6.79 14.53 7.78
N GLN A 106 7.06 13.58 8.67
CA GLN A 106 8.36 12.91 8.78
C GLN A 106 8.44 11.74 7.80
N ILE A 107 9.28 11.86 6.79
CA ILE A 107 9.53 10.84 5.76
C ILE A 107 10.96 10.31 5.84
N CYS A 108 11.17 9.14 5.22
CA CYS A 108 12.51 8.63 4.94
C CYS A 108 13.06 9.27 3.66
N ALA A 109 14.35 9.58 3.67
CA ALA A 109 15.05 10.22 2.55
C ALA A 109 15.35 9.21 1.42
#